data_AF-A0A6P9AEZ4-F1
#
_entry.id   AF-A0A6P9AEZ4-F1
#
_cell.length_a   1.000
_cell.length_b   1.000
_cell.length_c   1.000
_cell.angle_alpha   90.00
_cell.angle_beta   90.00
_cell.angle_gamma   90.00
#
_symmetry.space_group_name_H-M   'P 1'
#
loop_
_entity.id
_entity.type
_entity.pdbx_description
1 polymer ?
#
loop_
_entity_poly.entity_id
_entity_poly.type
_entity_poly.pdbx_seq_one_letter_code
_entity_poly.pdbx_strand_id
1 'polypeptide(L)'
;MPNVWSRVAAFTHKYPLSRGMLSYACIWPLGSCVQQKIQGKEKLDYWRALRFSLYGCCFVAPTLYTWMTIAGYLFPKPGLRSGIYKAVVEQFTYGPIAICCFYSGMTLLEGGSKEDAINETREKFLPTWQTAVCVWPFVQTVNFRFIPEKNQIPFVSLCSFLWTVFLAYMKQRSQEVDSKEEIGTS
;
A
#
# COMPACT_ATOMS: atom_id res chain seq x y z
N MET A 1 7.72 -37.19 -9.72
CA MET A 1 6.83 -36.61 -8.67
C MET A 1 6.85 -35.10 -8.84
N PRO A 2 5.69 -34.40 -8.85
CA PRO A 2 5.72 -32.94 -8.97
C PRO A 2 6.40 -32.34 -7.73
N ASN A 3 7.47 -31.57 -7.96
CA ASN A 3 8.27 -30.94 -6.91
C ASN A 3 7.39 -30.05 -6.03
N VAL A 4 7.76 -29.87 -4.75
CA VAL A 4 7.03 -28.98 -3.82
C VAL A 4 6.84 -27.58 -4.45
N TRP A 5 7.85 -27.10 -5.18
CA TRP A 5 7.80 -25.88 -5.97
C TRP A 5 6.69 -25.85 -7.04
N SER A 6 6.42 -26.95 -7.73
CA SER A 6 5.35 -27.00 -8.74
C SER A 6 3.97 -27.06 -8.10
N ARG A 7 3.84 -27.65 -6.89
CA ARG A 7 2.60 -27.65 -6.11
C ARG A 7 2.31 -26.28 -5.50
N VAL A 8 3.32 -25.61 -4.97
CA VAL A 8 3.22 -24.21 -4.52
C VAL A 8 2.85 -23.31 -5.71
N ALA A 9 3.53 -23.46 -6.85
CA ALA A 9 3.22 -22.71 -8.08
C ALA A 9 1.78 -22.93 -8.57
N ALA A 10 1.31 -24.18 -8.60
CA ALA A 10 -0.05 -24.53 -9.00
C ALA A 10 -1.11 -24.00 -8.03
N PHE A 11 -0.86 -24.05 -6.72
CA PHE A 11 -1.74 -23.46 -5.71
C PHE A 11 -1.79 -21.93 -5.83
N THR A 12 -0.64 -21.28 -6.04
CA THR A 12 -0.57 -19.83 -6.27
C THR A 12 -1.24 -19.37 -7.55
N HIS A 13 -1.34 -20.21 -8.58
CA HIS A 13 -2.09 -19.91 -9.81
C HIS A 13 -3.60 -20.09 -9.64
N LYS A 14 -4.03 -21.01 -8.76
CA LYS A 14 -5.45 -21.35 -8.54
C LYS A 14 -6.18 -20.34 -7.66
N TYR A 15 -5.48 -19.66 -6.75
CA TYR A 15 -6.07 -18.69 -5.81
C TYR A 15 -5.29 -17.36 -5.77
N PRO A 16 -5.40 -16.52 -6.82
CA PRO A 16 -4.67 -15.25 -6.92
C PRO A 16 -4.99 -14.29 -5.76
N LEU A 17 -6.22 -14.32 -5.25
CA LEU A 17 -6.65 -13.54 -4.09
C LEU A 17 -5.97 -14.00 -2.80
N SER A 18 -5.97 -15.30 -2.50
CA SER A 18 -5.34 -15.84 -1.29
C SER A 18 -3.83 -15.61 -1.26
N ARG A 19 -3.17 -15.66 -2.43
CA ARG A 19 -1.76 -15.28 -2.56
C ARG A 19 -1.53 -13.79 -2.26
N GLY A 20 -2.40 -12.93 -2.77
CA GLY A 20 -2.38 -11.50 -2.48
C GLY A 20 -2.53 -11.25 -0.98
N MET A 21 -3.57 -11.81 -0.36
CA MET A 21 -3.84 -11.67 1.07
C MET A 21 -2.63 -12.09 1.93
N LEU A 22 -2.02 -13.24 1.65
CA LEU A 22 -0.84 -13.72 2.39
C LEU A 22 0.37 -12.80 2.19
N SER A 23 0.62 -12.33 0.96
CA SER A 23 1.73 -11.42 0.67
C SER A 23 1.57 -10.09 1.40
N TYR A 24 0.35 -9.54 1.39
CA TYR A 24 0.04 -8.28 2.06
C TYR A 24 0.06 -8.41 3.58
N ALA A 25 -0.33 -9.58 4.13
CA ALA A 25 -0.20 -9.90 5.55
C ALA A 25 1.26 -9.91 6.03
N CYS A 26 2.24 -10.10 5.15
CA CYS A 26 3.66 -10.02 5.51
C CYS A 26 4.27 -8.66 5.19
N ILE A 27 4.02 -8.09 4.00
CA ILE A 27 4.67 -6.86 3.53
C ILE A 27 4.29 -5.65 4.38
N TRP A 28 3.02 -5.53 4.77
CA TRP A 28 2.52 -4.39 5.54
C TRP A 28 3.08 -4.30 6.97
N PRO A 29 3.04 -5.37 7.80
CA PRO A 29 3.67 -5.31 9.12
C PRO A 29 5.19 -5.13 9.02
N LEU A 30 5.85 -5.75 8.02
CA LEU A 30 7.29 -5.55 7.81
C LEU A 30 7.62 -4.09 7.51
N GLY A 31 6.82 -3.42 6.65
CA GLY A 31 6.98 -2.00 6.36
C GLY A 31 6.82 -1.13 7.62
N SER A 32 5.83 -1.45 8.46
CA SER A 32 5.65 -0.79 9.76
C SER A 32 6.85 -1.01 10.68
N CYS A 33 7.33 -2.25 10.83
CA CYS A 33 8.50 -2.55 11.66
C CYS A 33 9.78 -1.85 11.19
N VAL A 34 10.01 -1.79 9.88
CA VAL A 34 11.16 -1.06 9.31
C VAL A 34 11.03 0.44 9.57
N GLN A 35 9.85 1.02 9.38
CA GLN A 35 9.62 2.43 9.71
C GLN A 35 9.92 2.72 11.19
N GLN A 36 9.44 1.87 12.10
CA GLN A 36 9.67 2.01 13.54
C GLN A 36 11.17 1.91 13.90
N LYS A 37 11.93 1.04 13.20
CA LYS A 37 13.39 0.97 13.37
C LYS A 37 14.11 2.20 12.85
N ILE A 38 13.72 2.73 11.69
CA ILE A 38 14.29 3.98 11.14
C ILE A 38 14.10 5.14 12.12
N GLN A 39 13.00 5.12 12.87
CA GLN A 39 12.69 6.11 13.90
C GLN A 39 13.48 5.92 15.21
N GLY A 40 14.26 4.84 15.35
CA GLY A 40 15.05 4.58 16.54
C GLY A 40 14.25 4.11 17.75
N LYS A 41 13.03 3.55 17.58
CA LYS A 41 12.27 2.99 18.71
C LYS A 41 13.01 1.79 19.32
N GLU A 42 13.30 1.85 20.62
CA GLU A 42 13.96 0.76 21.36
C GLU A 42 13.10 -0.52 21.42
N LYS A 43 11.77 -0.36 21.46
CA LYS A 43 10.80 -1.46 21.44
C LYS A 43 9.85 -1.30 20.26
N LEU A 44 9.72 -2.35 19.46
CA LEU A 44 8.77 -2.38 18.35
C LEU A 44 7.34 -2.51 18.87
N ASP A 45 6.46 -1.68 18.36
CA ASP A 45 5.02 -1.77 18.54
C ASP A 45 4.45 -2.81 17.57
N TYR A 46 4.35 -4.03 18.08
CA TYR A 46 3.75 -5.17 17.38
C TYR A 46 2.25 -5.00 17.17
N TRP A 47 1.56 -4.22 18.00
CA TRP A 47 0.13 -3.98 17.85
C TRP A 47 -0.13 -3.05 16.65
N ARG A 48 0.74 -2.07 16.43
CA ARG A 48 0.76 -1.27 15.20
C ARG A 48 1.07 -2.15 13.98
N ALA A 49 2.08 -3.01 14.04
CA ALA A 49 2.38 -3.94 12.96
C ALA A 49 1.17 -4.85 12.64
N LEU A 50 0.47 -5.36 13.65
CA LEU A 50 -0.72 -6.17 13.47
C LEU A 50 -1.85 -5.42 12.76
N ARG A 51 -2.12 -4.16 13.12
CA ARG A 51 -3.11 -3.33 12.42
C ARG A 51 -2.76 -3.16 10.94
N PHE A 52 -1.49 -2.89 10.62
CA PHE A 52 -1.01 -2.83 9.25
C PHE A 52 -1.21 -4.17 8.52
N SER A 53 -0.96 -5.29 9.19
CA SER A 53 -1.23 -6.63 8.65
C SER A 53 -2.70 -6.88 8.36
N LEU A 54 -3.59 -6.56 9.32
CA LEU A 54 -5.04 -6.71 9.18
C LEU A 54 -5.56 -5.84 8.03
N TYR A 55 -5.11 -4.58 7.96
CA TYR A 55 -5.49 -3.68 6.89
C TYR A 55 -5.00 -4.18 5.52
N GLY A 56 -3.72 -4.58 5.41
CA GLY A 56 -3.15 -5.10 4.17
C GLY A 56 -3.86 -6.36 3.68
N CYS A 57 -4.09 -7.33 4.57
CA CYS A 57 -4.67 -8.62 4.25
C CYS A 57 -6.18 -8.53 3.95
N CYS A 58 -6.94 -7.87 4.83
CA CYS A 58 -8.40 -7.89 4.77
C CYS A 58 -9.00 -6.78 3.91
N PHE A 59 -8.28 -5.68 3.70
CA PHE A 59 -8.80 -4.54 2.95
C PHE A 59 -8.05 -4.32 1.64
N VAL A 60 -6.73 -4.18 1.68
CA VAL A 60 -5.94 -3.81 0.48
C VAL A 60 -5.94 -4.92 -0.56
N ALA A 61 -5.67 -6.17 -0.16
CA ALA A 61 -5.61 -7.29 -1.09
C ALA A 61 -6.95 -7.54 -1.84
N PRO A 62 -8.13 -7.57 -1.18
CA PRO A 62 -9.42 -7.67 -1.87
C PRO A 62 -9.72 -6.47 -2.77
N THR A 63 -9.47 -5.26 -2.28
CA THR A 63 -9.78 -4.02 -3.03
C THR A 63 -8.91 -3.90 -4.28
N LEU A 64 -7.62 -4.24 -4.18
CA LEU A 64 -6.71 -4.28 -5.31
C LEU A 64 -7.10 -5.37 -6.32
N TYR A 65 -7.50 -6.55 -5.85
CA TYR A 65 -7.97 -7.63 -6.74
C TYR A 65 -9.21 -7.20 -7.54
N THR A 66 -10.17 -6.56 -6.87
CA THR A 66 -11.37 -6.00 -7.53
C THR A 66 -11.00 -4.95 -8.56
N TRP A 67 -10.10 -4.02 -8.23
CA TRP A 67 -9.61 -3.02 -9.17
C TRP A 67 -8.95 -3.66 -10.40
N MET A 68 -8.04 -4.61 -10.20
CA MET A 68 -7.36 -5.32 -11.30
C MET A 68 -8.36 -6.05 -12.21
N THR A 69 -9.42 -6.60 -11.64
CA THR A 69 -10.52 -7.24 -12.37
C THR A 69 -11.27 -6.21 -13.22
N ILE A 70 -11.71 -5.10 -12.63
CA ILE A 70 -12.41 -4.00 -13.33
C ILE A 70 -11.54 -3.42 -14.44
N ALA A 71 -10.26 -3.15 -14.17
CA ALA A 71 -9.31 -2.63 -15.15
C ALA A 71 -9.06 -3.62 -16.30
N GLY A 72 -9.13 -4.93 -16.05
CA GLY A 72 -9.10 -5.96 -17.08
C GLY A 72 -10.30 -5.89 -18.02
N TYR A 73 -11.49 -5.64 -17.50
CA TYR A 73 -12.71 -5.48 -18.30
C TYR A 73 -12.78 -4.14 -19.05
N LEU A 74 -12.39 -3.04 -18.41
CA LEU A 74 -12.42 -1.70 -19.02
C LEU A 74 -11.38 -1.51 -20.12
N PHE A 75 -10.24 -2.20 -20.00
CA PHE A 75 -9.10 -2.05 -20.91
C PHE A 75 -8.56 -3.42 -21.34
N PRO A 76 -9.32 -4.15 -22.19
CA PRO A 76 -9.01 -5.53 -22.56
C PRO A 76 -7.85 -5.67 -23.55
N LYS A 77 -7.48 -4.60 -24.25
CA LYS A 77 -6.40 -4.63 -25.25
C LYS A 77 -5.02 -4.55 -24.57
N PRO A 78 -4.08 -5.47 -24.86
CA PRO A 78 -2.70 -5.33 -24.43
C PRO A 78 -1.98 -4.21 -25.21
N GLY A 79 -0.99 -3.58 -24.59
CA GLY A 79 -0.13 -2.58 -25.23
C GLY A 79 0.14 -1.33 -24.38
N LEU A 80 1.18 -0.59 -24.75
CA LEU A 80 1.67 0.57 -23.99
C LEU A 80 0.60 1.64 -23.75
N ARG A 81 -0.21 1.96 -24.78
CA ARG A 81 -1.31 2.93 -24.65
C ARG A 81 -2.34 2.49 -23.61
N SER A 82 -2.75 1.22 -23.64
CA SER A 82 -3.69 0.63 -22.67
C SER A 82 -3.10 0.66 -21.25
N GLY A 83 -1.80 0.36 -21.11
CA GLY A 83 -1.09 0.47 -19.84
C GLY A 83 -1.07 1.89 -19.27
N ILE A 84 -0.82 2.90 -20.13
CA ILE A 84 -0.85 4.31 -19.72
C ILE A 84 -2.25 4.72 -19.28
N TYR A 85 -3.30 4.37 -20.04
CA TYR A 85 -4.68 4.68 -19.63
C TYR A 85 -5.06 4.00 -18.31
N LYS A 86 -4.73 2.72 -18.13
CA LYS A 86 -4.92 2.00 -16.86
C LYS A 86 -4.24 2.74 -15.70
N ALA A 87 -2.98 3.13 -15.87
CA ALA A 87 -2.22 3.82 -14.83
C ALA A 87 -2.79 5.20 -14.50
N VAL A 88 -3.23 5.97 -15.51
CA VAL A 88 -3.89 7.26 -15.30
C VAL A 88 -5.19 7.06 -14.54
N VAL A 89 -6.07 6.17 -15.00
CA VAL A 89 -7.34 5.92 -14.30
C VAL A 89 -7.11 5.41 -12.88
N GLU A 90 -6.13 4.54 -12.68
CA GLU A 90 -5.75 4.08 -11.34
C GLU A 90 -5.35 5.24 -10.43
N GLN A 91 -4.54 6.18 -10.92
CA GLN A 91 -4.06 7.31 -10.11
C GLN A 91 -5.11 8.38 -9.80
N PHE A 92 -6.18 8.45 -10.58
CA PHE A 92 -7.28 9.41 -10.37
C PHE A 92 -8.54 8.79 -9.80
N THR A 93 -8.65 7.46 -9.73
CA THR A 93 -9.79 6.76 -9.13
C THR A 93 -9.35 5.94 -7.91
N TYR A 94 -8.64 4.84 -8.14
CA TYR A 94 -8.24 3.90 -7.10
C TYR A 94 -7.25 4.53 -6.10
N GLY A 95 -6.25 5.27 -6.56
CA GLY A 95 -5.23 5.90 -5.72
C GLY A 95 -5.82 6.82 -4.65
N PRO A 96 -6.63 7.83 -5.01
CA PRO A 96 -7.31 8.70 -4.06
C PRO A 96 -8.16 7.93 -3.05
N ILE A 97 -8.97 6.98 -3.54
CA ILE A 97 -9.84 6.16 -2.68
C ILE A 97 -9.00 5.32 -1.71
N ALA A 98 -7.93 4.69 -2.18
CA ALA A 98 -7.04 3.87 -1.36
C ALA A 98 -6.34 4.69 -0.28
N ILE A 99 -5.90 5.93 -0.59
CA ILE A 99 -5.30 6.84 0.39
C ILE A 99 -6.32 7.24 1.46
N CYS A 100 -7.54 7.60 1.06
CA CYS A 100 -8.61 7.93 2.01
C CYS A 100 -8.94 6.74 2.92
N CYS A 101 -9.12 5.55 2.32
CA CYS A 101 -9.38 4.34 3.08
C CYS A 101 -8.22 3.93 3.98
N PHE A 102 -6.97 4.23 3.59
CA PHE A 102 -5.80 3.92 4.41
C PHE A 102 -5.80 4.76 5.67
N TYR A 103 -5.87 6.10 5.54
CA TYR A 103 -5.86 6.96 6.71
C TYR A 103 -7.09 6.72 7.58
N SER A 104 -8.29 6.78 7.01
CA SER A 104 -9.52 6.57 7.76
C SER A 104 -9.58 5.18 8.41
N GLY A 105 -9.22 4.13 7.68
CA GLY A 105 -9.23 2.75 8.19
C GLY A 105 -8.20 2.54 9.29
N MET A 106 -7.00 3.10 9.14
CA MET A 106 -5.95 2.99 10.16
C MET A 106 -6.31 3.77 11.43
N THR A 107 -6.89 4.97 11.33
CA THR A 107 -7.32 5.77 12.49
C THR A 107 -8.41 5.05 13.28
N LEU A 108 -9.39 4.45 12.59
CA LEU A 108 -10.43 3.65 13.24
C LEU A 108 -9.85 2.38 13.90
N LEU A 109 -8.88 1.71 13.27
CA LEU A 109 -8.20 0.54 13.88
C LEU A 109 -7.33 0.92 15.08
N GLU A 110 -6.86 2.16 15.15
CA GLU A 110 -6.13 2.70 16.30
C GLU A 110 -7.07 3.11 17.45
N GLY A 111 -8.38 3.19 17.20
CA GLY A 111 -9.40 3.55 18.18
C GLY A 111 -9.86 5.01 18.11
N GLY A 112 -9.43 5.76 17.10
CA GLY A 112 -9.84 7.15 16.88
C GLY A 112 -11.30 7.30 16.47
N SER A 113 -11.83 8.51 16.66
CA SER A 113 -13.19 8.88 16.28
C SER A 113 -13.34 9.00 14.75
N LYS A 114 -14.59 9.07 14.26
CA LYS A 114 -14.85 9.36 12.85
C LYS A 114 -14.33 10.73 12.43
N GLU A 115 -14.35 11.68 13.35
CA GLU A 115 -13.88 13.04 13.10
C GLU A 115 -12.35 13.06 12.97
N ASP A 116 -11.64 12.32 13.84
CA ASP A 116 -10.18 12.14 13.76
C ASP A 116 -9.79 11.52 12.42
N ALA A 117 -10.52 10.49 11.98
CA ALA A 117 -10.31 9.82 10.71
C ALA A 117 -10.46 10.78 9.51
N ILE A 118 -11.47 11.65 9.54
CA ILE A 118 -11.71 12.66 8.49
C ILE A 118 -10.62 13.72 8.51
N ASN A 119 -10.28 14.26 9.68
CA ASN A 119 -9.29 15.30 9.85
C ASN A 119 -7.91 14.84 9.38
N GLU A 120 -7.47 13.67 9.83
CA GLU A 120 -6.19 13.09 9.44
C GLU A 120 -6.14 12.79 7.93
N THR A 121 -7.23 12.25 7.39
CA THR A 121 -7.32 12.01 5.94
C THR A 121 -7.21 13.33 5.18
N ARG A 122 -7.93 14.38 5.59
CA ARG A 122 -7.90 15.69 4.92
C ARG A 122 -6.51 16.32 4.94
N GLU A 123 -5.82 16.22 6.07
CA GLU A 123 -4.47 16.77 6.24
C GLU A 123 -3.44 16.03 5.37
N LYS A 124 -3.50 14.69 5.35
CA LYS A 124 -2.46 13.86 4.70
C LYS A 124 -2.77 13.46 3.28
N PHE A 125 -4.02 13.58 2.83
CA PHE A 125 -4.44 13.13 1.51
C PHE A 125 -3.62 13.80 0.41
N LEU A 126 -3.60 15.13 0.37
CA LEU A 126 -2.89 15.89 -0.66
C LEU A 126 -1.38 15.58 -0.72
N PRO A 127 -0.61 15.67 0.38
CA PRO A 127 0.82 15.40 0.31
C PRO A 127 1.12 13.94 -0.06
N THR A 128 0.30 12.99 0.40
CA THR A 128 0.45 11.57 0.05
C THR A 128 0.15 11.33 -1.43
N TRP A 129 -0.94 11.90 -1.93
CA TRP A 129 -1.37 11.75 -3.31
C TRP A 129 -0.40 12.41 -4.29
N GLN A 130 0.08 13.63 -3.99
CA GLN A 130 1.11 14.29 -4.79
C GLN A 130 2.38 13.44 -4.87
N THR A 131 2.83 12.90 -3.74
CA THR A 131 3.99 12.00 -3.72
C THR A 131 3.73 10.76 -4.56
N ALA A 132 2.54 10.17 -4.50
CA ALA A 132 2.17 9.01 -5.30
C ALA A 132 2.23 9.32 -6.81
N VAL A 133 1.61 10.43 -7.23
CA VAL A 133 1.56 10.86 -8.64
C VAL A 133 2.94 11.22 -9.17
N CYS A 134 3.88 11.66 -8.33
CA CYS A 134 5.26 11.90 -8.75
C CYS A 134 6.11 10.63 -8.79
N VAL A 135 6.03 9.80 -7.76
CA VAL A 135 6.91 8.63 -7.57
C VAL A 135 6.52 7.48 -8.50
N TRP A 136 5.23 7.15 -8.60
CA TRP A 136 4.80 5.96 -9.32
C TRP A 136 5.06 6.02 -10.82
N PRO A 137 4.81 7.12 -11.55
CA PRO A 137 5.19 7.22 -12.96
C PRO A 137 6.70 7.07 -13.18
N PHE A 138 7.52 7.60 -12.27
CA PHE A 138 8.97 7.42 -12.34
C PHE A 138 9.36 5.95 -12.12
N VAL A 139 8.83 5.30 -11.08
CA VAL A 139 9.03 3.87 -10.80
C VAL A 139 8.61 3.02 -11.98
N GLN A 140 7.43 3.27 -12.56
CA GLN A 140 6.93 2.53 -13.73
C GLN A 140 7.79 2.77 -14.97
N THR A 141 8.27 4.00 -15.18
CA THR A 141 9.19 4.31 -16.28
C THR A 141 10.49 3.54 -16.14
N VAL A 142 11.08 3.52 -14.94
CA VAL A 142 12.31 2.74 -14.68
C VAL A 142 12.05 1.24 -14.87
N ASN A 143 10.92 0.75 -14.36
CA ASN A 143 10.51 -0.65 -14.47
C ASN A 143 10.40 -1.11 -15.92
N PHE A 144 9.70 -0.37 -16.78
CA PHE A 144 9.51 -0.77 -18.17
C PHE A 144 10.71 -0.45 -19.08
N ARG A 145 11.53 0.54 -18.73
CA ARG A 145 12.68 0.95 -19.56
C ARG A 145 13.96 0.17 -19.25
N PHE A 146 14.25 -0.09 -17.99
CA PHE A 146 15.54 -0.62 -17.55
C PHE A 146 15.47 -2.02 -16.95
N ILE A 147 14.32 -2.44 -16.43
CA ILE A 147 14.18 -3.74 -15.77
C ILE A 147 13.69 -4.80 -16.78
N PRO A 148 14.44 -5.91 -16.95
CA PRO A 148 13.99 -7.03 -17.80
C PRO A 148 12.63 -7.56 -17.32
N GLU A 149 11.77 -7.99 -18.24
CA GLU A 149 10.39 -8.43 -17.96
C GLU A 149 10.27 -9.39 -16.77
N LYS A 150 11.15 -10.40 -16.71
CA LYS A 150 11.23 -11.38 -15.60
C LYS A 150 11.49 -10.77 -14.21
N ASN A 151 12.11 -9.59 -14.16
CA ASN A 151 12.50 -8.90 -12.92
C ASN A 151 11.56 -7.73 -12.57
N GLN A 152 10.57 -7.40 -13.42
CA GLN A 152 9.67 -6.28 -13.20
C GLN A 152 8.80 -6.46 -11.96
N ILE A 153 8.25 -7.66 -11.77
CA ILE A 153 7.44 -8.00 -10.59
C ILE A 153 8.26 -7.85 -9.28
N PRO A 154 9.47 -8.44 -9.15
CA PRO A 154 10.34 -8.20 -8.00
C PRO A 154 10.67 -6.72 -7.76
N PHE A 155 11.00 -5.96 -8.80
CA PHE A 155 11.35 -4.54 -8.67
C PHE A 155 10.18 -3.72 -8.13
N VAL A 156 9.00 -3.85 -8.75
CA VAL A 156 7.79 -3.17 -8.30
C VAL A 156 7.41 -3.59 -6.88
N SER A 157 7.62 -4.86 -6.51
CA SER A 157 7.37 -5.34 -5.15
C SER A 157 8.27 -4.66 -4.12
N LEU A 158 9.54 -4.42 -4.46
CA LEU A 158 10.47 -3.67 -3.61
C LEU A 158 10.04 -2.20 -3.47
N CYS A 159 9.68 -1.55 -4.57
CA CYS A 159 9.16 -0.17 -4.53
C CYS A 159 7.86 -0.07 -3.71
N SER A 160 6.95 -1.05 -3.85
CA SER A 160 5.74 -1.15 -3.03
C SER A 160 6.06 -1.30 -1.55
N PHE A 161 7.11 -2.07 -1.20
CA PHE A 161 7.56 -2.16 0.18
C PHE A 161 8.10 -0.82 0.71
N LEU A 162 8.87 -0.08 -0.09
CA LEU A 162 9.30 1.27 0.29
C LEU A 162 8.11 2.23 0.44
N TRP A 163 7.09 2.08 -0.41
CA TRP A 163 5.85 2.83 -0.30
C TRP A 163 5.09 2.53 0.99
N THR A 164 5.04 1.27 1.46
CA THR A 164 4.40 0.95 2.74
C THR A 164 5.18 1.53 3.94
N VAL A 165 6.51 1.56 3.88
CA VAL A 165 7.34 2.26 4.87
C VAL A 165 7.03 3.76 4.88
N PHE A 166 6.92 4.39 3.70
CA PHE A 166 6.55 5.80 3.57
C PHE A 166 5.14 6.09 4.12
N LEU A 167 4.14 5.25 3.80
CA LEU A 167 2.79 5.38 4.35
C LEU A 167 2.78 5.22 5.88
N ALA A 168 3.56 4.28 6.41
CA ALA A 168 3.73 4.15 7.86
C ALA A 168 4.34 5.40 8.48
N TYR A 169 5.32 6.02 7.81
CA TYR A 169 5.93 7.27 8.28
C TYR A 169 4.93 8.42 8.24
N MET A 170 4.20 8.59 7.14
CA MET A 170 3.18 9.63 7.02
C MET A 170 2.06 9.44 8.06
N LYS A 171 1.62 8.20 8.29
CA LYS A 171 0.65 7.86 9.34
C LYS A 171 1.15 8.32 10.71
N GLN A 172 2.39 7.99 11.08
CA GLN A 172 2.98 8.40 12.37
C GLN A 172 3.06 9.93 12.54
N ARG A 173 3.29 10.68 11.46
CA ARG A 173 3.56 12.12 11.55
C ARG A 173 2.41 12.96 12.14
N SER A 174 1.12 12.61 11.96
CA SER A 174 0.04 13.36 12.69
C SER A 174 0.10 13.08 14.17
N GLN A 175 0.36 11.85 14.60
CA GLN A 175 0.37 11.54 16.03
C GLN A 175 1.40 12.39 16.77
N GLU A 176 2.53 12.72 16.14
CA GLU A 176 3.55 13.62 16.69
C GLU A 176 3.16 15.10 16.67
N VAL A 177 2.37 15.53 15.68
CA VAL A 177 1.89 16.92 15.58
C VAL A 177 0.75 17.14 16.58
N ASP A 178 -0.25 16.27 16.61
CA ASP A 178 -1.38 16.33 17.55
C ASP A 178 -0.89 16.29 19.00
N SER A 179 0.06 15.40 19.33
CA SER A 179 0.63 15.33 20.68
C SER A 179 1.36 16.63 21.08
N LYS A 180 1.97 17.35 20.12
CA LYS A 180 2.67 18.60 20.40
C LYS A 180 1.72 19.79 20.54
N GLU A 181 0.62 19.81 19.78
CA GLU A 181 -0.42 20.82 19.92
C GLU A 181 -1.15 20.68 21.27
N GLU A 182 -1.45 19.47 21.73
CA GLU A 182 -2.03 19.25 23.06
C GLU A 182 -1.13 19.75 24.20
N ILE A 183 0.19 19.52 24.10
CA ILE A 183 1.17 19.96 25.11
C ILE A 183 1.40 21.48 25.06
N GLY A 184 1.33 22.11 23.89
CA GLY A 184 1.54 23.55 23.73
C GLY A 184 0.35 24.44 24.11
N THR A 185 -0.83 23.84 24.33
CA THR A 185 -2.06 24.53 24.70
C THR A 185 -2.42 24.38 26.18
N SER A 186 -1.57 23.69 26.96
CA SER A 186 -1.68 23.52 28.42
C SER A 186 -0.72 24.45 29.16
#